data_AF-A0A1Y4HIH0-F1
#
_entry.id   AF-A0A1Y4HIH0-F1
#
_cell.length_a   1.000
_cell.length_b   1.000
_cell.length_c   1.000
_cell.angle_alpha   90.00
_cell.angle_beta   90.00
_cell.angle_gamma   90.00
#
_symmetry.space_group_name_H-M   'P 1'
#
loop_
_entity.id
_entity.type
_entity.pdbx_description
1 polymer ?
#
loop_
_entity_poly.entity_id
_entity_poly.type
_entity_poly.pdbx_seq_one_letter_code
_entity_poly.pdbx_strand_id
1 'polypeptide(L)'
;ANAGARYISPFVGRFDDIAEDGIEQLANVVTCVKNYDWTGKNVDDQVEIITASVRTPNHVTQAALLGADIATVPFAALKKCLKHPLTDQGLASFEADWKKVVDAQ
;
A
#
# COMPACT_ATOMS: atom_id res chain seq x y z
N ALA A 1 -18.01 -8.97 5.02
CA ALA A 1 -18.92 -8.03 4.33
C ALA A 1 -20.39 -8.27 4.69
N ASN A 2 -20.99 -9.43 4.36
CA ASN A 2 -22.45 -9.69 4.47
C ASN A 2 -23.13 -9.39 5.82
N ALA A 3 -22.39 -9.36 6.94
CA ALA A 3 -22.92 -8.92 8.23
C ALA A 3 -23.13 -7.39 8.34
N GLY A 4 -22.92 -6.64 7.25
CA GLY A 4 -23.03 -5.17 7.21
C GLY A 4 -21.76 -4.42 7.62
N ALA A 5 -20.59 -5.07 7.55
CA ALA A 5 -19.33 -4.42 7.83
C ALA A 5 -18.96 -3.42 6.72
N ARG A 6 -18.54 -2.20 7.08
CA ARG A 6 -18.04 -1.18 6.16
C ARG A 6 -16.61 -1.46 5.67
N TYR A 7 -15.82 -2.12 6.51
CA TYR A 7 -14.41 -2.41 6.27
C TYR A 7 -14.10 -3.89 6.46
N ILE A 8 -13.18 -4.41 5.65
CA ILE A 8 -12.52 -5.70 5.84
C ILE A 8 -11.03 -5.44 6.00
N SER A 9 -10.41 -5.99 7.04
CA SER A 9 -8.98 -5.82 7.27
C SER A 9 -8.23 -7.15 7.18
N PRO A 10 -7.70 -7.54 6.01
CA PRO A 10 -6.81 -8.69 5.87
C PRO A 10 -5.43 -8.39 6.48
N PHE A 11 -4.91 -9.29 7.31
CA PHE A 11 -3.63 -9.12 8.01
C PHE A 11 -2.49 -9.76 7.20
N VAL A 12 -2.10 -9.13 6.09
CA VAL A 12 -1.10 -9.64 5.14
C VAL A 12 0.17 -10.13 5.84
N GLY A 13 0.80 -9.29 6.66
CA GLY A 13 2.06 -9.65 7.30
C GLY A 13 1.98 -10.81 8.28
N ARG A 14 0.78 -11.19 8.77
CA ARG A 14 0.64 -12.36 9.64
C ARG A 14 0.66 -13.67 8.85
N PHE A 15 0.26 -13.66 7.58
CA PHE A 15 0.43 -14.80 6.69
C PHE A 15 1.92 -14.99 6.37
N ASP A 16 2.63 -13.90 6.09
CA ASP A 16 4.07 -13.97 5.85
C ASP A 16 4.82 -14.51 7.09
N ASP A 17 4.39 -14.13 8.30
CA ASP A 17 4.98 -14.62 9.57
C ASP A 17 4.87 -16.16 9.73
N ILE A 18 3.94 -16.81 9.02
CA ILE A 18 3.75 -18.26 9.00
C ILE A 18 4.16 -18.91 7.66
N ALA A 19 4.96 -18.20 6.86
CA ALA A 19 5.46 -18.64 5.55
C ALA A 19 4.37 -18.91 4.49
N GLU A 20 3.24 -18.21 4.58
CA GLU A 20 2.22 -18.13 3.53
C GLU A 20 2.33 -16.78 2.78
N ASP A 21 1.80 -16.71 1.56
CA ASP A 21 1.78 -15.46 0.79
C ASP A 21 0.59 -14.57 1.21
N GLY A 22 0.89 -13.54 2.01
CA GLY A 22 -0.13 -12.58 2.44
C GLY A 22 -0.71 -11.74 1.30
N ILE A 23 0.03 -11.53 0.21
CA ILE A 23 -0.44 -10.76 -0.95
C ILE A 23 -1.43 -11.58 -1.78
N GLU A 24 -1.18 -12.88 -1.95
CA GLU A 24 -2.13 -13.79 -2.57
C GLU A 24 -3.46 -13.81 -1.79
N GLN A 25 -3.39 -13.88 -0.47
CA GLN A 25 -4.57 -13.79 0.39
C GLN A 25 -5.32 -12.45 0.22
N LEU A 26 -4.60 -11.33 0.15
CA LEU A 26 -5.22 -10.03 -0.14
C LEU A 26 -5.91 -10.02 -1.52
N ALA A 27 -5.27 -10.57 -2.56
CA ALA A 27 -5.83 -10.64 -3.90
C ALA A 27 -7.15 -11.44 -3.94
N ASN A 28 -7.22 -12.53 -3.19
CA ASN A 28 -8.45 -13.32 -3.03
C ASN A 28 -9.57 -12.50 -2.36
N VAL A 29 -9.25 -11.74 -1.31
CA VAL A 29 -10.23 -10.86 -0.64
C VAL A 29 -10.71 -9.77 -1.59
N VAL A 30 -9.79 -9.10 -2.29
CA VAL A 30 -10.13 -8.05 -3.27
C VAL A 30 -11.06 -8.59 -4.36
N THR A 31 -10.71 -9.72 -4.96
CA THR A 31 -11.52 -10.36 -6.01
C THR A 31 -12.89 -10.74 -5.48
N CYS A 32 -12.94 -11.36 -4.30
CA CYS A 32 -14.19 -11.75 -3.65
C CYS A 32 -15.09 -10.53 -3.41
N VAL A 33 -14.56 -9.44 -2.85
CA VAL A 33 -15.36 -8.24 -2.55
C VAL A 33 -15.88 -7.58 -3.83
N LYS A 34 -15.09 -7.54 -4.90
CA LYS A 34 -15.46 -6.95 -6.19
C LYS A 34 -16.51 -7.76 -6.98
N ASN A 35 -16.72 -9.04 -6.63
CA ASN A 35 -17.69 -9.90 -7.33
C ASN A 35 -19.15 -9.70 -6.89
N TYR A 36 -19.43 -8.89 -5.87
CA TYR A 36 -20.76 -8.71 -5.32
C TYR A 36 -21.19 -7.24 -5.32
N ASP A 37 -22.51 -7.05 -5.47
CA ASP A 37 -23.17 -5.78 -5.18
C ASP A 37 -23.42 -5.66 -3.67
N TRP A 38 -23.09 -4.49 -3.12
CA TRP A 38 -23.21 -4.18 -1.69
C TRP A 38 -24.41 -3.28 -1.36
N THR A 39 -25.26 -2.97 -2.35
CA THR A 39 -26.50 -2.21 -2.16
C THR A 39 -27.39 -2.83 -1.07
N GLY A 40 -27.81 -1.99 -0.13
CA GLY A 40 -28.63 -2.34 1.03
C GLY A 40 -27.91 -3.13 2.13
N LYS A 41 -26.58 -3.27 2.08
CA LYS A 41 -25.82 -4.09 3.05
C LYS A 41 -25.32 -3.31 4.26
N ASN A 42 -25.08 -2.01 4.14
CA ASN A 42 -24.62 -1.17 5.24
C ASN A 42 -25.07 0.29 5.03
N VAL A 43 -24.59 1.22 5.85
CA VAL A 43 -25.13 2.60 5.92
C VAL A 43 -24.91 3.43 4.65
N ASP A 44 -23.96 3.05 3.80
CA ASP A 44 -23.55 3.77 2.61
C ASP A 44 -23.30 2.86 1.39
N ASP A 45 -23.80 1.63 1.45
CA ASP A 45 -23.76 0.61 0.39
C ASP A 45 -22.35 0.29 -0.14
N GLN A 46 -21.32 0.50 0.69
CA GLN A 46 -19.92 0.33 0.29
C GLN A 46 -19.16 -0.62 1.20
N VAL A 47 -18.28 -1.43 0.64
CA VAL A 47 -17.37 -2.29 1.41
C VAL A 47 -15.96 -2.01 0.95
N GLU A 48 -15.13 -1.50 1.85
CA GLU A 48 -13.73 -1.17 1.56
C GLU A 48 -12.77 -2.15 2.23
N ILE A 49 -11.63 -2.34 1.59
CA ILE A 49 -10.56 -3.20 2.06
C ILE A 49 -9.46 -2.34 2.65
N ILE A 50 -9.15 -2.58 3.92
CA ILE A 50 -8.01 -2.02 4.63
C ILE A 50 -6.91 -3.08 4.66
N THR A 51 -5.92 -2.97 3.77
CA THR A 51 -4.73 -3.80 3.86
C THR A 51 -4.03 -3.52 5.19
N ALA A 52 -4.04 -4.50 6.10
CA ALA A 52 -3.55 -4.37 7.46
C ALA A 52 -2.33 -5.27 7.69
N SER A 53 -1.69 -5.07 8.85
CA SER A 53 -0.43 -5.77 9.19
C SER A 53 0.66 -5.59 8.12
N VAL A 54 0.72 -4.41 7.50
CA VAL A 54 1.75 -4.05 6.52
C VAL A 54 3.13 -4.05 7.19
N ARG A 55 4.10 -4.74 6.57
CA ARG A 55 5.48 -4.85 7.09
C ARG A 55 6.51 -4.13 6.21
N THR A 56 6.28 -4.11 4.90
CA THR A 56 7.26 -3.65 3.91
C THR A 56 6.63 -2.64 2.94
N PRO A 57 7.44 -1.78 2.29
CA PRO A 57 6.97 -0.96 1.16
C PRO A 57 6.34 -1.79 0.05
N ASN A 58 6.82 -3.02 -0.18
CA ASN A 58 6.24 -3.89 -1.19
C ASN A 58 4.77 -4.24 -0.88
N HIS A 59 4.39 -4.45 0.38
CA HIS A 59 2.96 -4.69 0.70
C HIS A 59 2.10 -3.49 0.32
N VAL A 60 2.61 -2.27 0.51
CA VAL A 60 1.90 -1.04 0.12
C VAL A 60 1.73 -0.99 -1.40
N THR A 61 2.81 -1.24 -2.16
CA THR A 61 2.77 -1.28 -3.62
C THR A 61 1.79 -2.33 -4.13
N GLN A 62 1.86 -3.56 -3.62
CA GLN A 62 0.98 -4.64 -4.05
C GLN A 62 -0.48 -4.38 -3.69
N ALA A 63 -0.76 -3.84 -2.50
CA ALA A 63 -2.12 -3.43 -2.12
C ALA A 63 -2.71 -2.39 -3.08
N ALA A 64 -1.89 -1.39 -3.46
CA ALA A 64 -2.30 -0.38 -4.43
C ALA A 64 -2.55 -0.99 -5.82
N LEU A 65 -1.68 -1.89 -6.30
CA LEU A 65 -1.83 -2.56 -7.59
C LEU A 65 -3.07 -3.47 -7.65
N LEU A 66 -3.39 -4.16 -6.56
CA LEU A 66 -4.60 -4.96 -6.45
C LEU A 66 -5.88 -4.09 -6.37
N GLY A 67 -5.72 -2.80 -6.06
CA GLY A 67 -6.83 -1.88 -5.84
C GLY A 67 -7.57 -2.19 -4.55
N ALA A 68 -6.83 -2.41 -3.47
CA ALA A 68 -7.35 -2.26 -2.11
C ALA A 68 -7.56 -0.76 -1.82
N ASP A 69 -8.64 -0.42 -1.12
CA ASP A 69 -9.07 0.96 -0.95
C ASP A 69 -8.19 1.74 0.04
N ILE A 70 -7.73 1.06 1.09
CA ILE A 70 -6.96 1.66 2.18
C ILE A 70 -5.79 0.74 2.53
N ALA A 71 -4.65 1.33 2.93
CA ALA A 71 -3.57 0.61 3.60
C ALA A 71 -3.28 1.26 4.95
N THR A 72 -3.29 0.47 6.03
CA THR A 72 -2.83 0.93 7.34
C THR A 72 -1.38 0.51 7.55
N VAL A 73 -0.49 1.50 7.57
CA VAL A 73 0.96 1.32 7.42
C VAL A 73 1.69 1.82 8.67
N PRO A 74 2.53 0.99 9.32
CA PRO A 74 3.40 1.48 10.39
C PRO A 74 4.31 2.61 9.90
N PHE A 75 4.52 3.63 10.72
CA PHE A 75 5.29 4.83 10.33
C PHE A 75 6.68 4.52 9.76
N ALA A 76 7.37 3.51 10.30
CA ALA A 76 8.67 3.09 9.81
C ALA A 76 8.61 2.52 8.38
N ALA A 77 7.58 1.74 8.04
CA ALA A 77 7.38 1.24 6.68
C ALA A 77 6.98 2.38 5.74
N LEU A 78 6.10 3.29 6.19
CA LEU A 78 5.69 4.46 5.42
C LEU A 78 6.89 5.36 5.03
N LYS A 79 7.82 5.61 5.96
CA LYS A 79 9.05 6.35 5.65
C LYS A 79 9.90 5.68 4.57
N LYS A 80 9.98 4.35 4.58
CA LYS A 80 10.74 3.59 3.58
C LYS A 80 10.11 3.71 2.19
N CYS A 81 8.79 3.88 2.08
CA CYS A 81 8.13 4.10 0.78
C CYS A 81 8.60 5.39 0.07
N LEU A 82 9.15 6.37 0.80
CA LEU A 82 9.59 7.65 0.25
C LEU A 82 11.07 7.66 -0.16
N LYS A 83 11.79 6.54 -0.02
CA LYS A 83 13.24 6.47 -0.22
C LYS A 83 13.59 5.58 -1.40
N HIS A 84 14.47 6.08 -2.27
CA HIS A 84 15.03 5.31 -3.37
C HIS A 84 16.48 5.76 -3.65
N PRO A 85 17.45 4.84 -3.78
CA PRO A 85 18.87 5.20 -3.92
C PRO A 85 19.15 6.05 -5.16
N LEU A 86 18.43 5.82 -6.27
CA LEU A 86 18.59 6.64 -7.48
C LEU A 86 18.03 8.06 -7.32
N THR A 87 17.08 8.28 -6.41
CA THR A 87 16.59 9.63 -6.11
C THR A 87 17.65 10.43 -5.39
N ASP A 88 18.31 9.84 -4.39
CA ASP A 88 19.38 10.49 -3.65
C ASP A 88 20.61 10.77 -4.56
N GLN A 89 20.98 9.81 -5.41
CA GLN A 89 22.06 10.00 -6.40
C GLN A 89 21.72 11.06 -7.44
N GLY A 90 20.47 11.09 -7.91
CA GLY A 90 20.00 12.12 -8.83
C GLY A 90 20.10 13.51 -8.20
N LEU A 91 19.62 13.66 -6.97
CA LEU A 91 19.68 14.94 -6.24
C LEU A 91 21.12 15.43 -6.08
N ALA A 92 22.04 14.55 -5.64
CA ALA A 92 23.45 14.91 -5.50
C ALA A 92 24.08 15.35 -6.84
N SER A 93 23.71 14.70 -7.94
CA SER A 93 24.19 15.07 -9.28
C SER A 93 23.65 16.44 -9.69
N PHE A 94 22.36 16.70 -9.46
CA PHE A 94 21.74 18.00 -9.74
C PHE A 94 22.40 19.13 -8.94
N GLU A 95 22.68 18.92 -7.65
CA GLU A 95 23.38 19.91 -6.82
C GLU A 95 24.80 20.20 -7.33
N ALA A 96 25.53 19.17 -7.73
CA ALA A 96 26.87 19.32 -8.29
C ALA A 96 26.87 20.09 -9.61
N ASP A 97 25.90 19.84 -10.48
CA ASP A 97 25.76 20.56 -11.74
C ASP A 97 25.32 22.01 -11.53
N TRP A 98 24.42 22.26 -10.59
CA TRP A 98 24.00 23.62 -10.22
C TRP A 98 25.17 24.45 -9.68
N LYS A 99 26.02 23.84 -8.86
CA LYS A 99 27.21 24.51 -8.33
C LYS A 99 28.15 25.01 -9.44
N LYS A 100 28.30 24.27 -10.55
CA LYS A 100 29.12 24.70 -11.70
C LYS A 100 28.58 25.97 -12.35
N VAL A 101 27.26 26.15 -12.39
CA VAL A 101 26.62 27.36 -12.95
C VAL A 101 26.88 28.56 -12.05
N VAL A 102 26.72 28.39 -10.74
CA VAL A 102 26.95 29.46 -9.76
C VAL A 102 28.42 29.89 -9.72
N ASP A 103 29.36 28.94 -9.74
CA ASP A 103 30.79 29.22 -9.67
C ASP A 103 31.35 29.88 -10.96
N ALA A 104 30.59 29.85 -12.06
CA ALA A 104 30.97 30.46 -13.34
C ALA A 104 30.51 31.92 -13.50
N GLN A 105 29.78 32.47 -12.52
CA GLN A 105 29.35 33.87 -12.44
C GLN A 105 30.35 34.72 -11.67
#